data_AF-A0A6V7WFC0-F1
#
_entry.id   AF-A0A6V7WFC0-F1
#
_cell.length_a   1.000
_cell.length_b   1.000
_cell.length_c   1.000
_cell.angle_alpha   90.00
_cell.angle_beta   90.00
_cell.angle_gamma   90.00
#
_symmetry.space_group_name_H-M   'P 1'
#
loop_
_entity.id
_entity.type
_entity.pdbx_description
1 polymer ?
#
loop_
_entity_poly.entity_id
_entity_poly.type
_entity_poly.pdbx_seq_one_letter_code
_entity_poly.pdbx_strand_id
1 'polypeptide(L)'
;MKMLLLIFCWIILIISKANGGYLQEEIIFELTPLEFYCTRILNGTDSVGCQSTKNGNTGVIVEISNPKIIDEIVKELPLRIQNLIVLIDINNLDSKLIEAVQTNENVQGIILFYRGEKLPKSFSEDADCPNQQFSFYKSEQQHCQRWNSLGAISTDGLRFKNFDKPIFFIENQTQIDILTEKCSIPYNKQIKQESLRCIGRMVLFMFAAGNSKLCIERQEKSSGLREQVMLCDHLEDRNVFAMLPPLGQKQKDIKPNIFVLAARLDSFSSIYNSHGGDFSTVSSIIPLLLVANSIGQNLQLFLTKTQKTSRQLLFGFFHGESLGYIGSSRWIF
;
A
#
# COMPACT_ATOMS: atom_id res chain seq x y z
N MET A 1 41.50 51.28 -16.41
CA MET A 1 41.49 49.80 -16.56
C MET A 1 40.80 49.06 -15.41
N LYS A 2 41.07 49.38 -14.14
CA LYS A 2 40.40 48.73 -12.98
C LYS A 2 38.87 48.95 -12.89
N MET A 3 38.37 50.12 -13.32
CA MET A 3 36.93 50.43 -13.27
C MET A 3 36.11 49.65 -14.31
N LEU A 4 36.68 49.36 -15.49
CA LEU A 4 36.02 48.52 -16.51
C LEU A 4 35.88 47.06 -16.07
N LEU A 5 36.88 46.53 -15.35
CA LEU A 5 36.86 45.15 -14.84
C LEU A 5 35.79 44.96 -13.76
N LEU A 6 35.56 45.96 -12.90
CA LEU A 6 34.52 45.93 -11.88
C LEU A 6 33.12 45.96 -12.49
N ILE A 7 32.91 46.76 -13.54
CA ILE A 7 31.64 46.83 -14.27
C ILE A 7 31.37 45.50 -14.99
N PHE A 8 32.39 44.90 -15.62
CA PHE A 8 32.26 43.60 -16.29
C PHE A 8 31.93 42.47 -15.29
N CYS A 9 32.53 42.50 -14.10
CA CYS A 9 32.26 41.53 -13.04
C CYS A 9 30.83 41.68 -12.46
N TRP A 10 30.34 42.91 -12.33
CA TRP A 10 28.95 43.18 -11.93
C TRP A 10 27.93 42.73 -12.98
N ILE A 11 28.22 42.91 -14.27
CA ILE A 11 27.35 42.45 -15.35
C ILE A 11 27.29 40.92 -15.38
N ILE A 12 28.40 40.21 -15.18
CA ILE A 12 28.43 38.74 -15.10
C ILE A 12 27.62 38.23 -13.89
N LEU A 13 27.72 38.89 -12.74
CA LEU A 13 26.94 38.55 -11.54
C LEU A 13 25.43 38.78 -11.72
N ILE A 14 25.04 39.83 -12.45
CA ILE A 14 23.62 40.10 -12.76
C ILE A 14 23.08 39.09 -13.78
N ILE A 15 23.86 38.70 -14.80
CA ILE A 15 23.45 37.68 -15.78
C ILE A 15 23.39 36.29 -15.14
N SER A 16 24.24 35.97 -14.16
CA SER A 16 24.17 34.70 -13.41
C SER A 16 22.95 34.56 -12.48
N LYS A 17 22.26 35.68 -12.20
CA LYS A 17 21.00 35.72 -11.45
C LYS A 17 19.77 35.81 -12.35
N ALA A 18 19.93 35.73 -13.68
CA ALA A 18 18.81 35.61 -14.61
C ALA A 18 18.19 34.21 -14.50
N ASN A 19 17.27 34.09 -13.54
CA ASN A 19 16.16 33.14 -13.44
C ASN A 19 16.15 31.94 -14.41
N GLY A 20 16.81 30.86 -14.01
CA GLY A 20 16.56 29.51 -14.55
C GLY A 20 15.29 28.85 -14.01
N GLY A 21 14.61 29.44 -13.02
CA GLY A 21 13.41 28.86 -12.39
C GLY A 21 12.15 28.94 -13.25
N TYR A 22 11.96 30.03 -14.01
CA TYR A 22 10.72 30.25 -14.78
C TYR A 22 10.57 29.31 -16.00
N LEU A 23 11.67 28.82 -16.58
CA LEU A 23 11.62 27.87 -17.70
C LEU A 23 11.21 26.46 -17.27
N GLN A 24 11.43 26.09 -16.00
CA GLN A 24 11.11 24.75 -15.49
C GLN A 24 9.60 24.57 -15.28
N GLU A 25 8.89 25.64 -14.91
CA GLU A 25 7.44 25.66 -14.72
C GLU A 25 6.65 25.61 -16.04
N GLU A 26 7.27 25.96 -17.18
CA GLU A 26 6.60 25.91 -18.50
C GLU A 26 6.57 24.49 -19.12
N ILE A 27 7.38 23.55 -18.60
CA ILE A 27 7.56 22.21 -19.20
C ILE A 27 7.08 21.08 -18.27
N ILE A 28 7.16 21.27 -16.95
CA ILE A 28 6.85 20.24 -15.96
C ILE A 28 5.52 20.54 -15.30
N PHE A 29 4.58 19.60 -15.47
CA PHE A 29 3.31 19.62 -14.73
C PHE A 29 3.40 18.64 -13.55
N GLU A 30 3.31 19.16 -12.32
CA GLU A 30 3.29 18.33 -11.12
C GLU A 30 1.86 17.88 -10.79
N LEU A 31 1.64 16.57 -10.74
CA LEU A 31 0.41 15.98 -10.22
C LEU A 31 0.53 15.95 -8.69
N THR A 32 0.01 16.96 -8.02
CA THR A 32 -0.01 17.02 -6.55
C THR A 32 -1.36 17.48 -6.00
N PRO A 33 -1.75 16.99 -4.81
CA PRO A 33 -1.15 15.87 -4.08
C PRO A 33 -1.54 14.51 -4.69
N LEU A 34 -0.63 13.54 -4.65
CA LEU A 34 -0.94 12.12 -4.89
C LEU A 34 -1.07 11.43 -3.53
N GLU A 35 -2.31 11.23 -3.10
CA GLU A 35 -2.61 10.74 -1.75
C GLU A 35 -2.49 9.22 -1.61
N PHE A 36 -2.58 8.49 -2.73
CA PHE A 36 -2.64 7.04 -2.76
C PHE A 36 -1.45 6.45 -3.53
N TYR A 37 -0.58 5.75 -2.83
CA TYR A 37 0.61 5.14 -3.41
C TYR A 37 0.96 3.83 -2.72
N CYS A 38 1.54 2.91 -3.48
CA CYS A 38 1.91 1.61 -2.95
C CYS A 38 3.17 1.71 -2.07
N THR A 39 3.13 1.12 -0.88
CA THR A 39 4.28 1.12 0.05
C THR A 39 5.08 -0.16 -0.03
N ARG A 40 6.30 -0.14 0.51
CA ARG A 40 7.09 -1.34 0.72
C ARG A 40 6.88 -1.89 2.12
N ILE A 41 6.69 -3.20 2.22
CA ILE A 41 6.69 -3.94 3.47
C ILE A 41 7.77 -5.01 3.42
N LEU A 42 8.44 -5.24 4.55
CA LEU A 42 9.47 -6.26 4.69
C LEU A 42 8.91 -7.45 5.47
N ASN A 43 9.23 -8.66 5.04
CA ASN A 43 9.00 -9.88 5.81
C ASN A 43 10.35 -10.48 6.25
N GLY A 44 10.33 -11.67 6.87
CA GLY A 44 11.55 -12.30 7.39
C GLY A 44 12.58 -12.73 6.33
N THR A 45 12.16 -12.90 5.07
CA THR A 45 13.03 -13.38 3.97
C THR A 45 13.29 -12.32 2.91
N ASP A 46 12.26 -11.56 2.55
CA ASP A 46 12.19 -10.66 1.38
C ASP A 46 11.39 -9.39 1.67
N SER A 47 11.13 -8.61 0.61
CA SER A 47 10.25 -7.44 0.61
C SER A 47 9.14 -7.59 -0.42
N VAL A 48 8.00 -6.97 -0.15
CA VAL A 48 6.84 -6.88 -1.05
C VAL A 48 6.44 -5.42 -1.25
N GLY A 49 5.57 -5.16 -2.23
CA GLY A 49 5.09 -3.82 -2.54
C GLY A 49 5.96 -3.09 -3.55
N CYS A 50 6.12 -1.79 -3.38
CA CYS A 50 6.55 -0.90 -4.46
C CYS A 50 7.65 0.08 -4.05
N GLN A 51 8.47 0.50 -5.02
CA GLN A 51 9.46 1.56 -4.87
C GLN A 51 9.82 2.17 -6.21
N SER A 52 10.30 3.41 -6.21
CA SER A 52 11.10 3.95 -7.32
C SER A 52 12.59 3.80 -7.05
N THR A 53 13.42 4.07 -8.06
CA THR A 53 14.83 4.38 -7.82
C THR A 53 14.96 5.68 -7.00
N LYS A 54 16.15 5.94 -6.44
CA LYS A 54 16.42 7.15 -5.63
C LYS A 54 16.10 8.46 -6.37
N ASN A 55 16.30 8.48 -7.68
CA ASN A 55 16.04 9.66 -8.51
C ASN A 55 14.66 9.58 -9.20
N GLY A 56 13.82 8.61 -8.85
CA GLY A 56 12.57 8.33 -9.54
C GLY A 56 12.74 7.55 -10.83
N ASN A 57 11.61 7.06 -11.35
CA ASN A 57 11.54 6.32 -12.60
C ASN A 57 10.90 7.22 -13.66
N THR A 58 11.41 7.19 -14.88
CA THR A 58 10.94 8.02 -15.99
C THR A 58 10.57 7.16 -17.17
N GLY A 59 9.44 7.46 -17.81
CA GLY A 59 8.96 6.70 -18.96
C GLY A 59 7.87 7.42 -19.75
N VAL A 60 7.64 6.96 -20.97
CA VAL A 60 6.55 7.42 -21.84
C VAL A 60 5.23 6.97 -21.22
N ILE A 61 4.29 7.90 -21.04
CA ILE A 61 2.99 7.60 -20.43
C ILE A 61 2.06 6.99 -21.47
N VAL A 62 1.61 5.75 -21.24
CA VAL A 62 0.73 5.04 -22.18
C VAL A 62 -0.40 4.33 -21.45
N GLU A 63 -1.60 4.41 -21.99
CA GLU A 63 -2.73 3.65 -21.45
C GLU A 63 -2.74 2.25 -22.05
N ILE A 64 -2.88 1.24 -21.19
CA ILE A 64 -2.94 -0.16 -21.60
C ILE A 64 -4.16 -0.86 -20.99
N SER A 65 -4.72 -1.80 -21.75
CA SER A 65 -5.84 -2.64 -21.31
C SER A 65 -5.52 -4.13 -21.34
N ASN A 66 -4.39 -4.52 -21.94
CA ASN A 66 -3.93 -5.90 -22.00
C ASN A 66 -2.41 -5.97 -22.20
N PRO A 67 -1.75 -7.10 -21.86
CA PRO A 67 -0.30 -7.25 -21.93
C PRO A 67 0.33 -7.01 -23.31
N LYS A 68 -0.35 -7.37 -24.40
CA LYS A 68 0.25 -7.36 -25.75
C LYS A 68 0.62 -5.96 -26.21
N ILE A 69 -0.13 -4.96 -25.74
CA ILE A 69 0.09 -3.54 -26.06
C ILE A 69 1.49 -3.10 -25.64
N ILE A 70 2.06 -3.66 -24.56
CA ILE A 70 3.38 -3.28 -24.05
C ILE A 70 4.44 -3.56 -25.12
N ASP A 71 4.49 -4.78 -25.66
CA ASP A 71 5.50 -5.18 -26.66
C ASP A 71 5.32 -4.46 -28.00
N GLU A 72 4.07 -4.14 -28.38
CA GLU A 72 3.77 -3.36 -29.58
C GLU A 72 4.32 -1.94 -29.46
N ILE A 73 4.06 -1.26 -28.33
CA ILE A 73 4.55 0.10 -28.06
C ILE A 73 6.07 0.12 -28.02
N VAL A 74 6.72 -0.81 -27.30
CA VAL A 74 8.18 -0.82 -27.17
C VAL A 74 8.88 -0.95 -28.52
N LYS A 75 8.32 -1.71 -29.47
CA LYS A 75 8.88 -1.86 -30.83
C LYS A 75 8.80 -0.58 -31.66
N GLU A 76 7.77 0.23 -31.45
CA GLU A 76 7.59 1.48 -32.18
C GLU A 76 8.41 2.64 -31.58
N LEU A 77 8.83 2.52 -30.32
CA LEU A 77 9.61 3.54 -29.66
C LEU A 77 11.06 3.62 -30.19
N PRO A 78 11.67 4.83 -30.22
CA PRO A 78 13.07 4.98 -30.58
C PRO A 78 13.98 4.17 -29.64
N LEU A 79 15.08 3.61 -30.16
CA LEU A 79 16.00 2.74 -29.40
C LEU A 79 16.47 3.30 -28.05
N ARG A 80 16.54 4.63 -27.90
CA ARG A 80 16.97 5.31 -26.66
C ARG A 80 15.87 5.50 -25.62
N ILE A 81 14.61 5.29 -25.97
CA ILE A 81 13.44 5.50 -25.10
C ILE A 81 12.66 4.20 -25.08
N GLN A 82 12.92 3.34 -24.10
CA GLN A 82 12.19 2.07 -23.98
C GLN A 82 11.45 1.96 -22.64
N ASN A 83 11.46 3.01 -21.84
CA ASN A 83 10.82 3.03 -20.54
C ASN A 83 9.38 3.51 -20.66
N LEU A 84 8.46 2.79 -20.02
CA LEU A 84 7.04 3.06 -20.00
C LEU A 84 6.55 3.37 -18.59
N ILE A 85 5.63 4.31 -18.49
CA ILE A 85 4.74 4.46 -17.34
C ILE A 85 3.36 4.07 -17.84
N VAL A 86 2.81 2.99 -17.29
CA VAL A 86 1.55 2.43 -17.78
C VAL A 86 0.37 2.97 -16.97
N LEU A 87 -0.62 3.52 -17.65
CA LEU A 87 -1.92 3.88 -17.09
C LEU A 87 -2.85 2.68 -17.25
N ILE A 88 -3.44 2.20 -16.15
CA ILE A 88 -4.32 1.04 -16.14
C ILE A 88 -5.61 1.39 -15.41
N ASP A 89 -6.73 1.29 -16.12
CA ASP A 89 -8.04 1.30 -15.47
C ASP A 89 -8.17 0.04 -14.61
N ILE A 90 -8.52 0.18 -13.33
CA ILE A 90 -8.66 -0.96 -12.41
C ILE A 90 -9.65 -2.03 -12.91
N ASN A 91 -10.59 -1.67 -13.79
CA ASN A 91 -11.51 -2.61 -14.41
C ASN A 91 -10.86 -3.54 -15.44
N ASN A 92 -9.68 -3.18 -15.96
CA ASN A 92 -8.90 -4.00 -16.89
C ASN A 92 -7.85 -4.85 -16.17
N LEU A 93 -7.71 -4.71 -14.84
CA LEU A 93 -6.77 -5.54 -14.09
C LEU A 93 -7.22 -6.99 -14.10
N ASP A 94 -6.28 -7.87 -14.43
CA ASP A 94 -6.37 -9.30 -14.23
C ASP A 94 -4.98 -9.84 -13.85
N SER A 95 -4.92 -11.13 -13.51
CA SER A 95 -3.67 -11.76 -13.11
C SER A 95 -2.58 -11.69 -14.20
N LYS A 96 -2.96 -11.74 -15.49
CA LYS A 96 -2.02 -11.71 -16.62
C LYS A 96 -1.43 -10.33 -16.82
N LEU A 97 -2.25 -9.29 -16.72
CA LEU A 97 -1.81 -7.90 -16.83
C LEU A 97 -0.91 -7.54 -15.65
N ILE A 98 -1.28 -7.94 -14.43
CA ILE A 98 -0.44 -7.75 -13.24
C ILE A 98 0.92 -8.41 -13.43
N GLU A 99 0.96 -9.68 -13.85
CA GLU A 99 2.20 -10.39 -14.10
C GLU A 99 3.05 -9.71 -15.17
N ALA A 100 2.43 -9.30 -16.29
CA ALA A 100 3.12 -8.65 -17.39
C ALA A 100 3.76 -7.31 -16.96
N VAL A 101 3.05 -6.47 -16.22
CA VAL A 101 3.61 -5.18 -15.76
C VAL A 101 4.61 -5.35 -14.62
N GLN A 102 4.49 -6.42 -13.83
CA GLN A 102 5.45 -6.77 -12.80
C GLN A 102 6.80 -7.19 -13.41
N THR A 103 6.79 -8.15 -14.36
CA THR A 103 8.02 -8.77 -14.87
C THR A 103 8.70 -8.00 -16.01
N ASN A 104 7.97 -7.16 -16.75
CA ASN A 104 8.52 -6.48 -17.92
C ASN A 104 9.45 -5.30 -17.55
N GLU A 105 10.73 -5.38 -17.92
CA GLU A 105 11.76 -4.38 -17.59
C GLU A 105 11.53 -3.01 -18.26
N ASN A 106 10.79 -2.95 -19.38
CA ASN A 106 10.42 -1.71 -20.03
C ASN A 106 9.38 -0.93 -19.21
N VAL A 107 8.56 -1.60 -18.42
CA VAL A 107 7.62 -0.94 -17.50
C VAL A 107 8.40 -0.43 -16.29
N GLN A 108 8.42 0.89 -16.11
CA GLN A 108 9.19 1.58 -15.08
C GLN A 108 8.29 2.23 -14.02
N GLY A 109 6.98 2.23 -14.20
CA GLY A 109 6.01 2.72 -13.22
C GLY A 109 4.58 2.42 -13.65
N ILE A 110 3.67 2.33 -12.68
CA ILE A 110 2.27 1.97 -12.90
C ILE A 110 1.38 3.02 -12.25
N ILE A 111 0.39 3.52 -12.98
CA ILE A 111 -0.65 4.40 -12.46
C ILE A 111 -1.98 3.67 -12.63
N LEU A 112 -2.56 3.30 -11.50
CA LEU A 112 -3.90 2.75 -11.44
C LEU A 112 -4.90 3.88 -11.35
N PHE A 113 -6.01 3.79 -12.07
CA PHE A 113 -7.08 4.79 -12.00
C PHE A 113 -8.45 4.15 -12.16
N TYR A 114 -9.48 4.89 -11.79
CA TYR A 114 -10.86 4.45 -11.89
C TYR A 114 -11.74 5.54 -12.52
N ARG A 115 -12.36 5.26 -13.68
CA ARG A 115 -13.20 6.23 -14.41
C ARG A 115 -14.63 6.38 -13.86
N GLY A 116 -14.96 5.77 -12.71
CA GLY A 116 -16.28 5.94 -12.10
C GLY A 116 -17.44 5.21 -12.78
N GLU A 117 -17.24 4.58 -13.94
CA GLU A 117 -18.35 4.02 -14.74
C GLU A 117 -18.99 2.78 -14.12
N LYS A 118 -18.16 1.83 -13.68
CA LYS A 118 -18.58 0.54 -13.09
C LYS A 118 -17.52 0.05 -12.14
N LEU A 119 -17.89 -0.26 -10.89
CA LEU A 119 -16.95 -0.90 -9.96
C LEU A 119 -16.50 -2.25 -10.53
N PRO A 120 -15.24 -2.65 -10.29
CA PRO A 120 -14.78 -3.99 -10.63
C PRO A 120 -15.72 -5.03 -10.03
N LYS A 121 -16.09 -6.05 -10.81
CA LYS A 121 -16.97 -7.14 -10.33
C LYS A 121 -16.39 -7.84 -9.10
N SER A 122 -15.06 -7.93 -9.06
CA SER A 122 -14.29 -8.46 -7.95
C SER A 122 -12.90 -7.82 -7.97
N PHE A 123 -12.46 -7.33 -6.82
CA PHE A 123 -11.09 -6.89 -6.61
C PHE A 123 -10.72 -7.08 -5.15
N SER A 124 -9.74 -7.93 -4.89
CA SER A 124 -9.14 -8.12 -3.59
C SER A 124 -7.64 -8.27 -3.79
N GLU A 125 -6.87 -7.48 -3.05
CA GLU A 125 -5.41 -7.52 -3.09
C GLU A 125 -4.86 -8.75 -2.36
N ASP A 126 -5.67 -9.39 -1.52
CA ASP A 126 -5.27 -10.58 -0.76
C ASP A 126 -5.27 -11.83 -1.65
N ALA A 127 -4.61 -12.88 -1.17
CA ALA A 127 -4.58 -14.18 -1.83
C ALA A 127 -5.96 -14.85 -1.80
N ASP A 128 -6.14 -15.89 -2.61
CA ASP A 128 -7.29 -16.80 -2.53
C ASP A 128 -7.44 -17.37 -1.11
N CYS A 129 -6.30 -17.50 -0.44
CA CYS A 129 -6.19 -17.98 0.91
C CYS A 129 -5.42 -17.04 1.86
N PRO A 130 -6.13 -16.16 2.58
CA PRO A 130 -5.48 -15.25 3.53
C PRO A 130 -4.79 -15.98 4.69
N ASN A 131 -3.60 -15.49 5.08
CA ASN A 131 -2.78 -16.00 6.20
C ASN A 131 -2.40 -17.49 6.13
N GLN A 132 -2.31 -18.07 4.94
CA GLN A 132 -2.08 -19.51 4.81
C GLN A 132 -0.83 -20.03 5.51
N GLN A 133 0.26 -19.29 5.37
CA GLN A 133 1.55 -19.58 5.98
C GLN A 133 1.55 -19.53 7.51
N PHE A 134 0.55 -18.89 8.13
CA PHE A 134 0.44 -18.74 9.58
C PHE A 134 -0.63 -19.66 10.19
N SER A 135 -1.18 -20.57 9.41
CA SER A 135 -2.26 -21.42 9.89
C SER A 135 -1.78 -22.60 10.72
N PHE A 136 -2.66 -23.00 11.64
CA PHE A 136 -2.53 -24.26 12.36
C PHE A 136 -2.75 -25.50 11.48
N TYR A 137 -3.55 -25.39 10.41
CA TYR A 137 -3.92 -26.51 9.56
C TYR A 137 -2.81 -26.88 8.57
N LYS A 138 -2.48 -28.18 8.50
CA LYS A 138 -1.32 -28.68 7.72
C LYS A 138 -1.62 -29.03 6.26
N SER A 139 -2.88 -29.21 5.88
CA SER A 139 -3.27 -29.53 4.50
C SER A 139 -4.15 -28.44 3.92
N GLU A 140 -3.97 -28.11 2.63
CA GLU A 140 -4.76 -27.08 1.95
C GLU A 140 -6.26 -27.31 2.04
N GLN A 141 -6.75 -28.56 1.91
CA GLN A 141 -8.19 -28.83 2.00
C GLN A 141 -8.78 -28.58 3.39
N GLN A 142 -7.97 -28.71 4.45
CA GLN A 142 -8.38 -28.39 5.84
C GLN A 142 -8.20 -26.90 6.15
N HIS A 143 -7.19 -26.30 5.52
CA HIS A 143 -6.77 -24.94 5.78
C HIS A 143 -7.69 -23.93 5.08
N CYS A 144 -8.02 -24.19 3.82
CA CYS A 144 -8.61 -23.18 2.96
C CYS A 144 -9.41 -23.77 1.81
N GLN A 145 -10.72 -23.52 1.82
CA GLN A 145 -11.58 -23.79 0.66
C GLN A 145 -11.58 -22.58 -0.30
N ARG A 146 -10.41 -21.94 -0.46
CA ARG A 146 -10.23 -20.68 -1.21
C ARG A 146 -11.26 -19.62 -0.85
N TRP A 147 -11.25 -19.23 0.43
CA TRP A 147 -12.22 -18.28 1.02
C TRP A 147 -12.39 -16.99 0.23
N ASN A 148 -11.35 -16.53 -0.47
CA ASN A 148 -11.33 -15.29 -1.25
C ASN A 148 -11.28 -15.51 -2.77
N SER A 149 -11.51 -16.73 -3.29
CA SER A 149 -11.39 -17.02 -4.74
C SER A 149 -12.32 -16.22 -5.65
N LEU A 150 -13.46 -15.75 -5.14
CA LEU A 150 -14.37 -14.90 -5.91
C LEU A 150 -13.92 -13.44 -5.97
N GLY A 151 -13.06 -13.03 -5.03
CA GLY A 151 -12.61 -11.65 -4.86
C GLY A 151 -11.17 -11.41 -5.36
N ALA A 152 -10.27 -12.37 -5.14
CA ALA A 152 -8.84 -12.23 -5.36
C ALA A 152 -8.51 -11.91 -6.83
N ILE A 153 -7.71 -10.86 -7.03
CA ILE A 153 -7.22 -10.49 -8.36
C ILE A 153 -6.06 -11.39 -8.84
N SER A 154 -5.37 -12.01 -7.88
CA SER A 154 -4.28 -12.95 -8.10
C SER A 154 -4.35 -14.03 -7.02
N THR A 155 -4.15 -15.29 -7.41
CA THR A 155 -4.21 -16.45 -6.50
C THR A 155 -3.31 -16.27 -5.29
N ASP A 156 -2.11 -15.73 -5.52
CA ASP A 156 -1.08 -15.52 -4.50
C ASP A 156 -1.17 -14.14 -3.84
N GLY A 157 -2.17 -13.33 -4.21
CA GLY A 157 -2.42 -11.98 -3.72
C GLY A 157 -1.53 -10.91 -4.37
N LEU A 158 -2.15 -9.81 -4.80
CA LEU A 158 -1.45 -8.63 -5.30
C LEU A 158 -0.55 -8.00 -4.23
N ARG A 159 -1.02 -7.98 -2.97
CA ARG A 159 -0.30 -7.39 -1.83
C ARG A 159 1.01 -8.08 -1.46
N PHE A 160 1.20 -9.31 -1.93
CA PHE A 160 2.39 -10.11 -1.65
C PHE A 160 3.40 -10.09 -2.80
N LYS A 161 3.11 -9.35 -3.87
CA LYS A 161 4.02 -9.19 -5.01
C LYS A 161 5.02 -8.06 -4.75
N ASN A 162 6.26 -8.28 -5.14
CA ASN A 162 7.27 -7.22 -5.25
C ASN A 162 7.27 -6.68 -6.69
N PHE A 163 7.02 -5.38 -6.85
CA PHE A 163 7.00 -4.73 -8.16
C PHE A 163 8.33 -4.07 -8.53
N ASP A 164 9.14 -3.71 -7.53
CA ASP A 164 10.35 -2.87 -7.70
C ASP A 164 10.16 -1.66 -8.64
N LYS A 165 8.91 -1.19 -8.74
CA LYS A 165 8.42 -0.09 -9.57
C LYS A 165 7.43 0.71 -8.74
N PRO A 166 7.35 2.04 -8.91
CA PRO A 166 6.38 2.86 -8.19
C PRO A 166 4.98 2.58 -8.74
N ILE A 167 4.02 2.44 -7.83
CA ILE A 167 2.59 2.36 -8.16
C ILE A 167 1.87 3.49 -7.46
N PHE A 168 1.13 4.29 -8.21
CA PHE A 168 0.21 5.30 -7.68
C PHE A 168 -1.22 4.93 -8.06
N PHE A 169 -2.17 5.31 -7.20
CA PHE A 169 -3.58 5.20 -7.49
C PHE A 169 -4.18 6.61 -7.55
N ILE A 170 -4.97 6.88 -8.60
CA ILE A 170 -5.57 8.19 -8.84
C ILE A 170 -7.08 8.03 -8.93
N GLU A 171 -7.78 8.70 -8.01
CA GLU A 171 -9.25 8.81 -8.01
C GLU A 171 -9.73 10.12 -8.62
N ASN A 172 -8.89 11.17 -8.62
CA ASN A 172 -9.26 12.49 -9.07
C ASN A 172 -9.45 12.51 -10.60
N GLN A 173 -10.69 12.69 -11.05
CA GLN A 173 -11.00 12.63 -12.48
C GLN A 173 -10.26 13.68 -13.31
N THR A 174 -10.02 14.88 -12.76
CA THR A 174 -9.21 15.91 -13.45
C THR A 174 -7.77 15.44 -13.68
N GLN A 175 -7.17 14.76 -12.71
CA GLN A 175 -5.81 14.20 -12.86
C GLN A 175 -5.80 13.05 -13.89
N ILE A 176 -6.84 12.21 -13.90
CA ILE A 176 -7.02 11.15 -14.90
C ILE A 176 -7.13 11.75 -16.29
N ASP A 177 -7.96 12.79 -16.48
CA ASP A 177 -8.16 13.46 -17.76
C ASP A 177 -6.87 14.17 -18.24
N ILE A 178 -6.06 14.71 -17.33
CA ILE A 178 -4.75 15.28 -17.68
C ILE A 178 -3.83 14.18 -18.23
N LEU A 179 -3.72 13.06 -17.53
CA LEU A 179 -2.85 11.95 -17.94
C LEU A 179 -3.30 11.29 -19.25
N THR A 180 -4.62 11.16 -19.45
CA THR A 180 -5.20 10.49 -20.61
C THR A 180 -5.39 11.44 -21.79
N GLU A 181 -6.30 12.41 -21.67
CA GLU A 181 -6.75 13.28 -22.76
C GLU A 181 -5.76 14.39 -23.12
N LYS A 182 -4.95 14.87 -22.17
CA LYS A 182 -3.98 15.95 -22.43
C LYS A 182 -2.55 15.47 -22.65
N CYS A 183 -2.24 14.23 -22.27
CA CYS A 183 -0.87 13.69 -22.26
C CYS A 183 -0.75 12.42 -23.13
N SER A 184 -1.33 11.30 -22.71
CA SER A 184 -1.18 10.01 -23.38
C SER A 184 -1.77 10.00 -24.79
N ILE A 185 -3.03 10.42 -24.96
CA ILE A 185 -3.74 10.35 -26.24
C ILE A 185 -3.12 11.27 -27.31
N PRO A 186 -2.85 12.55 -27.06
CA PRO A 186 -2.34 13.45 -28.11
C PRO A 186 -0.90 13.14 -28.53
N TYR A 187 -0.06 12.68 -27.60
CA TYR A 187 1.38 12.56 -27.83
C TYR A 187 1.89 11.12 -27.97
N ASN A 188 1.19 10.13 -27.43
CA ASN A 188 1.70 8.76 -27.32
C ASN A 188 0.78 7.69 -27.94
N LYS A 189 -0.47 8.01 -28.32
CA LYS A 189 -1.38 7.05 -28.99
C LYS A 189 -0.94 6.66 -30.40
N GLN A 190 -0.28 7.57 -31.14
CA GLN A 190 0.31 7.29 -32.44
C GLN A 190 1.82 7.49 -32.36
N ILE A 191 2.58 6.40 -32.44
CA ILE A 191 4.02 6.44 -32.24
C ILE A 191 4.71 6.78 -33.58
N LYS A 192 4.80 8.08 -33.90
CA LYS A 192 5.64 8.58 -35.01
C LYS A 192 7.06 8.89 -34.53
N GLN A 193 8.11 8.41 -35.20
CA GLN A 193 9.51 8.52 -34.72
C GLN A 193 9.96 9.96 -34.38
N GLU A 194 9.37 11.00 -34.96
CA GLU A 194 9.78 12.40 -34.79
C GLU A 194 8.78 13.28 -34.02
N SER A 195 7.76 12.71 -33.34
CA SER A 195 6.78 13.51 -32.60
C SER A 195 7.19 13.78 -31.14
N LEU A 196 6.74 14.93 -30.62
CA LEU A 196 6.79 15.22 -29.18
C LEU A 196 6.09 14.10 -28.39
N ARG A 197 6.62 13.79 -27.20
CA ARG A 197 6.13 12.72 -26.32
C ARG A 197 5.76 13.26 -24.96
N CYS A 198 4.70 12.70 -24.39
CA CYS A 198 4.40 12.93 -22.99
C CYS A 198 5.15 11.92 -22.13
N ILE A 199 6.00 12.41 -21.23
CA ILE A 199 6.87 11.60 -20.37
C ILE A 199 6.52 11.93 -18.92
N GLY A 200 6.43 10.90 -18.08
CA GLY A 200 6.23 11.05 -16.65
C GLY A 200 7.52 10.76 -15.88
N ARG A 201 7.63 11.33 -14.67
CA ARG A 201 8.61 10.95 -13.66
C ARG A 201 7.90 10.64 -12.35
N MET A 202 8.12 9.45 -11.82
CA MET A 202 7.49 8.95 -10.60
C MET A 202 8.55 8.80 -9.52
N VAL A 203 8.39 9.52 -8.41
CA VAL A 203 9.32 9.49 -7.27
C VAL A 203 8.60 8.90 -6.06
N LEU A 204 9.04 7.71 -5.64
CA LEU A 204 8.52 6.96 -4.51
C LEU A 204 9.63 6.08 -3.92
N PHE A 205 10.74 6.72 -3.54
CA PHE A 205 11.90 5.99 -3.04
C PHE A 205 11.67 5.53 -1.61
N MET A 206 11.79 4.21 -1.37
CA MET A 206 11.67 3.60 -0.06
C MET A 206 13.06 3.31 0.50
N PHE A 207 13.37 3.78 1.72
CA PHE A 207 14.69 3.56 2.35
C PHE A 207 14.93 2.09 2.74
N ALA A 208 13.86 1.36 3.04
CA ALA A 208 13.85 -0.04 3.38
C ALA A 208 14.32 -0.92 2.19
N ALA A 209 15.29 -1.81 2.45
CA ALA A 209 15.84 -2.73 1.46
C ALA A 209 16.18 -4.10 2.07
N GLY A 210 15.98 -5.17 1.29
CA GLY A 210 16.21 -6.55 1.72
C GLY A 210 15.04 -7.09 2.52
N ASN A 211 15.31 -7.64 3.70
CA ASN A 211 14.31 -8.19 4.61
C ASN A 211 14.26 -7.45 5.94
N SER A 212 13.26 -7.77 6.76
CA SER A 212 13.00 -7.06 8.01
C SER A 212 14.18 -7.13 8.97
N LYS A 213 14.82 -8.31 9.09
CA LYS A 213 16.01 -8.52 9.93
C LYS A 213 17.16 -7.60 9.51
N LEU A 214 17.51 -7.59 8.22
CA LEU A 214 18.58 -6.73 7.71
C LEU A 214 18.27 -5.25 7.92
N CYS A 215 17.01 -4.85 7.73
CA CYS A 215 16.63 -3.46 7.88
C CYS A 215 16.75 -2.99 9.34
N ILE A 216 16.25 -3.77 10.31
CA ILE A 216 16.37 -3.47 11.74
C ILE A 216 17.83 -3.43 12.16
N GLU A 217 18.65 -4.41 11.76
CA GLU A 217 20.09 -4.42 12.05
C GLU A 217 20.83 -3.17 11.51
N ARG A 218 20.40 -2.65 10.35
CA ARG A 218 20.95 -1.41 9.77
C ARG A 218 20.47 -0.17 10.52
N GLN A 219 19.21 -0.14 10.93
CA GLN A 219 18.62 0.94 11.72
C GLN A 219 19.31 1.07 13.08
N GLU A 220 19.57 -0.06 13.75
CA GLU A 220 20.29 -0.07 15.03
C GLU A 220 21.72 0.46 14.87
N LYS A 221 22.41 0.11 13.77
CA LYS A 221 23.76 0.62 13.48
C LYS A 221 23.78 2.10 13.09
N SER A 222 22.73 2.61 12.43
CA SER A 222 22.64 4.03 12.04
C SER A 222 22.24 4.94 13.19
N SER A 223 21.61 4.41 14.25
CA SER A 223 21.13 5.18 15.40
C SER A 223 22.21 5.99 16.15
N GLY A 224 23.50 5.61 16.00
CA GLY A 224 24.65 6.33 16.57
C GLY A 224 25.21 7.48 15.72
N LEU A 225 24.66 7.72 14.52
CA LEU A 225 25.08 8.82 13.65
C LEU A 225 24.31 10.12 13.98
N ARG A 226 24.95 11.28 13.76
CA ARG A 226 24.36 12.60 14.04
C ARG A 226 23.11 12.91 13.22
N GLU A 227 22.97 12.29 12.06
CA GLU A 227 21.77 12.35 11.21
C GLU A 227 21.07 10.99 11.27
N GLN A 228 19.99 10.91 12.06
CA GLN A 228 19.18 9.71 12.17
C GLN A 228 18.30 9.58 10.93
N VAL A 229 18.69 8.69 10.01
CA VAL A 229 17.83 8.29 8.90
C VAL A 229 17.02 7.08 9.35
N MET A 230 15.70 7.24 9.45
CA MET A 230 14.77 6.13 9.67
C MET A 230 14.69 5.27 8.40
N LEU A 231 15.14 4.03 8.50
CA LEU A 231 15.15 3.08 7.37
C LEU A 231 13.86 2.26 7.29
N CYS A 232 13.35 1.82 8.44
CA CYS A 232 12.10 1.07 8.60
C CYS A 232 11.62 1.14 10.04
N ASP A 233 10.33 0.84 10.20
CA ASP A 233 9.64 0.74 11.49
C ASP A 233 8.96 -0.63 11.64
N HIS A 234 8.71 -1.01 12.89
CA HIS A 234 7.88 -2.17 13.18
C HIS A 234 6.43 -1.86 12.85
N LEU A 235 5.73 -2.83 12.28
CA LEU A 235 4.29 -2.74 12.13
C LEU A 235 3.63 -3.18 13.44
N GLU A 236 3.16 -2.22 14.21
CA GLU A 236 2.57 -2.45 15.53
C GLU A 236 1.34 -1.57 15.76
N ASP A 237 0.42 -2.08 16.58
CA ASP A 237 -0.70 -1.32 17.12
C ASP A 237 -1.19 -2.00 18.41
N ARG A 238 -2.34 -1.58 18.95
CA ARG A 238 -2.88 -2.00 20.23
C ARG A 238 -4.11 -2.86 20.06
N ASN A 239 -4.08 -4.02 20.70
CA ASN A 239 -5.30 -4.79 20.96
C ASN A 239 -6.13 -4.10 22.06
N VAL A 240 -7.45 -4.26 21.99
CA VAL A 240 -8.39 -3.74 23.01
C VAL A 240 -9.08 -4.90 23.71
N PHE A 241 -9.06 -4.91 25.04
CA PHE A 241 -9.66 -5.95 25.85
C PHE A 241 -10.58 -5.38 26.92
N ALA A 242 -11.68 -6.08 27.20
CA ALA A 242 -12.56 -5.77 28.32
C ALA A 242 -13.04 -7.05 28.98
N MET A 243 -12.91 -7.14 30.31
CA MET A 243 -13.28 -8.33 31.06
C MET A 243 -14.46 -8.07 32.01
N LEU A 244 -15.42 -8.99 32.04
CA LEU A 244 -16.63 -8.92 32.86
C LEU A 244 -16.83 -10.22 33.68
N PRO A 245 -16.97 -10.13 35.02
CA PRO A 245 -16.70 -8.95 35.86
C PRO A 245 -15.23 -8.48 35.74
N PRO A 246 -14.92 -7.20 36.03
CA PRO A 246 -13.53 -6.72 36.07
C PRO A 246 -12.68 -7.58 37.03
N LEU A 247 -11.39 -7.76 36.69
CA LEU A 247 -10.45 -8.46 37.55
C LEU A 247 -10.32 -7.73 38.90
N GLY A 248 -10.84 -8.34 39.96
CA GLY A 248 -10.62 -7.88 41.32
C GLY A 248 -9.31 -8.44 41.89
N GLN A 249 -8.54 -7.63 42.62
CA GLN A 249 -7.29 -8.05 43.29
C GLN A 249 -7.44 -9.27 44.23
N LYS A 250 -8.67 -9.65 44.60
CA LYS A 250 -8.99 -10.76 45.51
C LYS A 250 -9.24 -12.12 44.82
N GLN A 251 -9.17 -12.22 43.49
CA GLN A 251 -9.39 -13.47 42.74
C GLN A 251 -8.09 -14.22 42.40
N LYS A 252 -7.09 -14.21 43.28
CA LYS A 252 -5.79 -14.89 43.02
C LYS A 252 -5.89 -16.42 43.00
N ASP A 253 -6.90 -17.01 43.63
CA ASP A 253 -6.95 -18.47 43.87
C ASP A 253 -7.99 -19.23 43.04
N ILE A 254 -8.75 -18.55 42.16
CA ILE A 254 -9.72 -19.18 41.27
C ILE A 254 -9.18 -19.05 39.85
N LYS A 255 -9.09 -20.16 39.10
CA LYS A 255 -8.95 -20.13 37.64
C LYS A 255 -10.36 -19.99 37.06
N PRO A 256 -10.86 -18.77 36.79
CA PRO A 256 -12.19 -18.60 36.24
C PRO A 256 -12.26 -19.25 34.86
N ASN A 257 -13.41 -19.83 34.53
CA ASN A 257 -13.69 -20.26 33.17
C ASN A 257 -13.98 -19.01 32.34
N ILE A 258 -13.04 -18.63 31.48
CA ILE A 258 -13.13 -17.46 30.62
C ILE A 258 -13.76 -17.85 29.29
N PHE A 259 -14.86 -17.19 28.95
CA PHE A 259 -15.44 -17.22 27.62
C PHE A 259 -14.95 -16.00 26.85
N VAL A 260 -14.33 -16.21 25.70
CA VAL A 260 -13.74 -15.13 24.90
C VAL A 260 -14.67 -14.83 23.72
N LEU A 261 -15.04 -13.58 23.57
CA LEU A 261 -15.66 -13.05 22.36
C LEU A 261 -14.64 -12.15 21.67
N ALA A 262 -14.22 -12.54 20.46
CA ALA A 262 -13.14 -11.90 19.75
C ALA A 262 -13.57 -11.41 18.36
N ALA A 263 -13.03 -10.27 17.93
CA ALA A 263 -13.15 -9.76 16.57
C ALA A 263 -11.82 -9.16 16.09
N ARG A 264 -11.63 -9.11 14.76
CA ARG A 264 -10.52 -8.40 14.12
C ARG A 264 -10.82 -6.90 14.07
N LEU A 265 -9.80 -6.06 14.26
CA LEU A 265 -9.90 -4.60 14.18
C LEU A 265 -9.42 -4.04 12.85
N ASP A 266 -8.57 -4.76 12.14
CA ASP A 266 -7.81 -4.24 11.02
C ASP A 266 -8.21 -4.84 9.67
N SER A 267 -8.15 -3.99 8.65
CA SER A 267 -8.06 -4.36 7.24
C SER A 267 -6.68 -3.94 6.73
N PHE A 268 -6.37 -4.29 5.48
CA PHE A 268 -5.11 -3.90 4.87
C PHE A 268 -5.29 -3.62 3.38
N SER A 269 -4.59 -2.60 2.91
CA SER A 269 -4.29 -2.39 1.49
C SER A 269 -2.82 -2.01 1.34
N SER A 270 -2.24 -2.42 0.22
CA SER A 270 -0.89 -2.06 -0.19
C SER A 270 -0.78 -0.58 -0.58
N ILE A 271 -1.91 0.05 -0.90
CA ILE A 271 -2.02 1.46 -1.25
C ILE A 271 -2.21 2.27 0.03
N TYR A 272 -1.21 3.08 0.35
CA TYR A 272 -1.25 4.01 1.47
C TYR A 272 -2.44 4.96 1.37
N ASN A 273 -3.00 5.30 2.53
CA ASN A 273 -4.19 6.14 2.68
C ASN A 273 -5.47 5.60 2.04
N SER A 274 -5.45 4.41 1.44
CA SER A 274 -6.66 3.78 0.95
C SER A 274 -7.48 3.22 2.11
N HIS A 275 -8.78 3.45 2.07
CA HIS A 275 -9.74 2.99 3.08
C HIS A 275 -10.29 1.60 2.70
N GLY A 276 -9.46 0.77 2.04
CA GLY A 276 -9.85 -0.54 1.53
C GLY A 276 -10.13 -1.52 2.68
N GLY A 277 -11.27 -2.22 2.61
CA GLY A 277 -11.57 -3.35 3.49
C GLY A 277 -12.40 -3.05 4.73
N ASP A 278 -12.97 -1.84 4.85
CA ASP A 278 -13.87 -1.44 5.95
C ASP A 278 -15.00 -2.44 6.19
N PHE A 279 -15.60 -2.99 5.14
CA PHE A 279 -16.69 -3.95 5.31
C PHE A 279 -16.25 -5.25 6.02
N SER A 280 -14.99 -5.67 5.83
CA SER A 280 -14.47 -6.92 6.43
C SER A 280 -14.26 -6.81 7.94
N THR A 281 -13.93 -5.62 8.44
CA THR A 281 -13.73 -5.34 9.86
C THR A 281 -15.05 -4.96 10.52
N VAL A 282 -15.77 -3.99 9.95
CA VAL A 282 -17.01 -3.43 10.47
C VAL A 282 -18.08 -4.50 10.68
N SER A 283 -18.17 -5.49 9.77
CA SER A 283 -19.12 -6.61 9.89
C SER A 283 -18.88 -7.50 11.11
N SER A 284 -17.66 -7.51 11.66
CA SER A 284 -17.32 -8.28 12.88
C SER A 284 -17.33 -7.42 14.15
N ILE A 285 -16.88 -6.17 14.04
CA ILE A 285 -16.77 -5.24 15.18
C ILE A 285 -18.16 -4.79 15.65
N ILE A 286 -19.05 -4.40 14.74
CA ILE A 286 -20.38 -3.87 15.09
C ILE A 286 -21.19 -4.89 15.91
N PRO A 287 -21.37 -6.16 15.47
CA PRO A 287 -22.12 -7.13 16.26
C PRO A 287 -21.53 -7.34 17.66
N LEU A 288 -20.21 -7.37 17.79
CA LEU A 288 -19.55 -7.57 19.08
C LEU A 288 -19.75 -6.37 20.02
N LEU A 289 -19.69 -5.15 19.50
CA LEU A 289 -20.03 -3.94 20.24
C LEU A 289 -21.51 -3.89 20.64
N LEU A 290 -22.42 -4.36 19.78
CA LEU A 290 -23.84 -4.47 20.11
C LEU A 290 -24.07 -5.45 21.27
N VAL A 291 -23.40 -6.61 21.26
CA VAL A 291 -23.43 -7.57 22.37
C VAL A 291 -22.89 -6.93 23.66
N ALA A 292 -21.77 -6.20 23.58
CA ALA A 292 -21.21 -5.49 24.72
C ALA A 292 -22.18 -4.43 25.27
N ASN A 293 -22.83 -3.66 24.39
CA ASN A 293 -23.83 -2.66 24.77
C ASN A 293 -25.07 -3.30 25.42
N SER A 294 -25.61 -4.39 24.87
CA SER A 294 -26.75 -5.10 25.46
C SER A 294 -26.43 -5.68 26.84
N ILE A 295 -25.21 -6.20 27.04
CA ILE A 295 -24.73 -6.64 28.35
C ILE A 295 -24.57 -5.45 29.29
N GLY A 296 -24.02 -4.32 28.82
CA GLY A 296 -23.86 -3.09 29.60
C GLY A 296 -25.19 -2.54 30.12
N GLN A 297 -26.24 -2.56 29.28
CA GLN A 297 -27.61 -2.17 29.69
C GLN A 297 -28.20 -3.08 30.77
N ASN A 298 -27.75 -4.33 30.87
CA ASN A 298 -28.22 -5.34 31.81
C ASN A 298 -27.12 -5.81 32.78
N LEU A 299 -26.17 -4.91 33.09
CA LEU A 299 -24.92 -5.27 33.74
C LEU A 299 -25.12 -5.97 35.09
N GLN A 300 -26.04 -5.50 35.93
CA GLN A 300 -26.26 -6.09 37.26
C GLN A 300 -26.75 -7.54 37.19
N LEU A 301 -27.65 -7.84 36.26
CA LEU A 301 -28.14 -9.19 36.02
C LEU A 301 -27.00 -10.10 35.53
N PHE A 302 -26.16 -9.59 34.63
CA PHE A 302 -25.02 -10.31 34.09
C PHE A 302 -23.95 -10.58 35.17
N LEU A 303 -23.62 -9.57 35.99
CA LEU A 303 -22.68 -9.70 37.12
C LEU A 303 -23.17 -10.71 38.16
N THR A 304 -24.47 -10.71 38.48
CA THR A 304 -25.05 -11.68 39.42
C THR A 304 -24.93 -13.12 38.89
N LYS A 305 -25.18 -13.33 37.58
CA LYS A 305 -25.05 -14.66 36.96
C LYS A 305 -23.60 -15.12 36.85
N THR A 306 -22.69 -14.23 36.46
CA THR A 306 -21.24 -14.55 36.35
C THR A 306 -20.64 -14.89 37.70
N GLN A 307 -21.00 -14.19 38.77
CA GLN A 307 -20.60 -14.53 40.14
C GLN A 307 -21.11 -15.92 40.56
N LYS A 308 -22.40 -16.22 40.32
CA LYS A 308 -22.99 -17.54 40.65
C LYS A 308 -22.35 -18.70 39.89
N THR A 309 -21.92 -18.48 38.66
CA THR A 309 -21.36 -19.52 37.78
C THR A 309 -19.84 -19.58 37.78
N SER A 310 -19.17 -18.63 38.44
CA SER A 310 -17.72 -18.44 38.41
C SER A 310 -17.15 -18.39 36.98
N ARG A 311 -17.93 -17.84 36.04
CA ARG A 311 -17.53 -17.63 34.64
C ARG A 311 -17.22 -16.17 34.40
N GLN A 312 -16.25 -15.92 33.53
CA GLN A 312 -15.88 -14.58 33.09
C GLN A 312 -16.07 -14.47 31.58
N LEU A 313 -16.36 -13.25 31.13
CA LEU A 313 -16.46 -12.89 29.72
C LEU A 313 -15.29 -11.96 29.39
N LEU A 314 -14.53 -12.28 28.36
CA LEU A 314 -13.49 -11.43 27.79
C LEU A 314 -13.92 -10.99 26.40
N PHE A 315 -14.09 -9.68 26.20
CA PHE A 315 -14.10 -9.08 24.88
C PHE A 315 -12.66 -8.84 24.44
N GLY A 316 -12.32 -9.30 23.23
CA GLY A 316 -11.03 -9.08 22.61
C GLY A 316 -11.19 -8.50 21.21
N PHE A 317 -10.49 -7.42 20.94
CA PHE A 317 -10.43 -6.80 19.64
C PHE A 317 -8.96 -6.77 19.22
N PHE A 318 -8.62 -7.58 18.21
CA PHE A 318 -7.24 -7.84 17.83
C PHE A 318 -6.86 -7.03 16.60
N HIS A 319 -5.74 -6.32 16.66
CA HIS A 319 -5.20 -5.53 15.55
C HIS A 319 -4.00 -6.23 14.92
N GLY A 320 -3.91 -6.23 13.60
CA GLY A 320 -2.88 -6.92 12.82
C GLY A 320 -3.25 -8.37 12.46
N GLU A 321 -4.53 -8.72 12.49
CA GLU A 321 -5.02 -10.03 12.07
C GLU A 321 -4.89 -10.23 10.55
N SER A 322 -4.95 -9.15 9.76
CA SER A 322 -4.77 -9.18 8.30
C SER A 322 -3.33 -9.44 7.83
N LEU A 323 -2.38 -9.50 8.76
CA LEU A 323 -0.93 -9.63 8.52
C LEU A 323 -0.31 -10.74 9.35
N GLY A 324 -0.92 -11.93 9.34
CA GLY A 324 -0.38 -13.09 10.03
C GLY A 324 -0.64 -13.10 11.53
N TYR A 325 -1.82 -12.64 11.96
CA TYR A 325 -2.27 -12.77 13.35
C TYR A 325 -1.35 -12.04 14.35
N ILE A 326 -0.79 -10.88 13.99
CA ILE A 326 0.16 -10.14 14.85
C ILE A 326 -0.45 -9.88 16.23
N GLY A 327 -1.68 -9.37 16.27
CA GLY A 327 -2.36 -9.02 17.51
C GLY A 327 -2.68 -10.22 18.38
N SER A 328 -3.37 -11.22 17.82
CA SER A 328 -3.80 -12.41 18.57
C SER A 328 -2.63 -13.31 18.98
N SER A 329 -1.61 -13.46 18.14
CA SER A 329 -0.39 -14.19 18.50
C SER A 329 0.33 -13.51 19.67
N ARG A 330 0.49 -12.19 19.64
CA ARG A 330 1.11 -11.43 20.74
C ARG A 330 0.33 -11.52 22.05
N TRP A 331 -0.99 -11.69 22.00
CA TRP A 331 -1.79 -11.86 23.21
C TRP A 331 -1.60 -13.23 23.87
N ILE A 332 -1.29 -14.27 23.09
CA ILE A 332 -1.05 -15.63 23.61
C ILE A 332 0.32 -15.74 24.29
N PHE A 333 1.33 -15.01 23.79
CA PHE A 333 2.72 -15.02 24.29
C PHE A 333 2.97 -14.01 25.42
#